data_AF-A0A4Q0VQU3-F1
#
_entry.id   AF-A0A4Q0VQU3-F1
#
_cell.length_a   1.000
_cell.length_b   1.000
_cell.length_c   1.000
_cell.angle_alpha   90.00
_cell.angle_beta   90.00
_cell.angle_gamma   90.00
#
_symmetry.space_group_name_H-M   'P 1'
#
loop_
_entity.id
_entity.type
_entity.pdbx_description
1 polymer ?
#
loop_
_entity_poly.entity_id
_entity_poly.type
_entity_poly.pdbx_seq_one_letter_code
_entity_poly.pdbx_strand_id
1 'polypeptide(L)'
;MEKYVINKKMLRQLTVMNNHREPSQQVLDSLYAQMVLEVAIYQFQKSTVQLEIDAALIEGNKEHFATLVAKYNELVKKYQKGIHLTEQGFKYTLKFDE
;
A
#
# COMPACT_ATOMS: atom_id res chain seq x y z
N MET A 1 -13.68 -5.23 0.01
CA MET A 1 -12.42 -5.49 0.73
C MET A 1 -11.56 -6.59 0.09
N GLU A 2 -11.97 -7.26 -1.00
CA GLU A 2 -11.25 -8.44 -1.53
C GLU A 2 -9.99 -8.14 -2.37
N LYS A 3 -9.79 -6.93 -2.90
CA LYS A 3 -8.71 -6.64 -3.89
C LYS A 3 -7.28 -6.73 -3.32
N TYR A 4 -7.10 -6.80 -2.00
CA TYR A 4 -5.77 -6.75 -1.34
C TYR A 4 -5.60 -7.76 -0.19
N VAL A 5 -6.24 -8.94 -0.25
CA VAL A 5 -6.10 -9.96 0.79
C VAL A 5 -4.67 -10.51 0.79
N ILE A 6 -3.84 -10.02 1.72
CA ILE A 6 -2.48 -10.52 1.95
C ILE A 6 -2.59 -11.80 2.77
N ASN A 7 -2.02 -12.91 2.27
CA ASN A 7 -1.98 -14.18 2.98
C ASN A 7 -0.53 -14.56 3.33
N LYS A 8 -0.27 -14.93 4.59
CA LYS A 8 1.07 -15.38 5.04
C LYS A 8 1.64 -16.53 4.22
N LYS A 9 0.80 -17.46 3.72
CA LYS A 9 1.23 -18.58 2.87
C LYS A 9 1.75 -18.09 1.51
N MET A 10 1.07 -17.11 0.90
CA MET A 10 1.53 -16.48 -0.34
C MET A 10 2.82 -15.71 -0.13
N LEU A 11 2.89 -14.94 0.97
CA LEU A 11 4.11 -14.23 1.36
C LEU A 11 5.30 -15.18 1.50
N ARG A 12 5.12 -16.32 2.19
CA ARG A 12 6.16 -17.34 2.31
C ARG A 12 6.65 -17.86 0.96
N GLN A 13 5.74 -18.19 0.05
CA GLN A 13 6.10 -18.69 -1.28
C GLN A 13 6.92 -17.66 -2.08
N LEU A 14 6.45 -16.41 -2.12
CA LEU A 14 7.12 -15.33 -2.86
C LEU A 14 8.49 -14.99 -2.27
N THR A 15 8.60 -14.98 -0.95
CA THR A 15 9.86 -14.73 -0.25
C THR A 15 10.90 -15.81 -0.52
N VAL A 16 10.50 -17.09 -0.59
CA VAL A 16 11.38 -18.22 -0.95
C VAL A 16 11.88 -18.10 -2.39
N MET A 17 10.98 -17.80 -3.35
CA MET A 17 11.35 -17.62 -4.75
C MET A 17 12.41 -16.53 -4.94
N ASN A 18 12.32 -15.44 -4.18
CA ASN A 18 13.26 -14.32 -4.30
C ASN A 18 14.62 -14.56 -3.63
N ASN A 19 14.70 -15.42 -2.60
CA ASN A 19 15.88 -15.51 -1.73
C ASN A 19 16.53 -16.89 -1.68
N HIS A 20 16.00 -17.88 -2.41
CA HIS A 20 16.53 -19.24 -2.51
C HIS A 20 16.73 -19.95 -1.16
N ARG A 21 16.10 -19.46 -0.09
CA ARG A 21 16.14 -20.01 1.28
C ARG A 21 14.81 -19.77 1.98
N GLU A 22 14.47 -20.63 2.94
CA GLU A 22 13.25 -20.45 3.73
C GLU A 22 13.41 -19.31 4.75
N PRO A 23 12.48 -18.34 4.79
CA PRO A 23 12.44 -17.34 5.86
C PRO A 23 11.96 -17.96 7.17
N SER A 24 12.46 -17.44 8.30
CA SER A 24 11.96 -17.81 9.61
C SER A 24 10.54 -17.27 9.81
N GLN A 25 9.80 -17.86 10.75
CA GLN A 25 8.45 -17.40 11.10
C GLN A 25 8.43 -15.93 11.55
N GLN A 26 9.45 -15.50 12.30
CA GLN A 26 9.59 -14.11 12.74
C GLN A 26 9.76 -13.14 11.57
N VAL A 27 10.55 -13.51 10.56
CA VAL A 27 10.72 -12.70 9.34
C VAL A 27 9.40 -12.61 8.57
N LEU A 28 8.69 -13.73 8.44
CA LEU A 28 7.37 -13.75 7.78
C LEU A 28 6.35 -12.89 8.52
N ASP A 29 6.33 -12.95 9.84
CA ASP A 29 5.41 -12.18 10.67
C ASP A 29 5.72 -10.67 10.60
N SER A 30 7.01 -10.28 10.64
CA SER A 30 7.43 -8.89 10.45
C SER A 30 7.01 -8.35 9.08
N LEU A 31 7.36 -9.07 8.00
CA LEU A 31 7.01 -8.69 6.63
C LEU A 31 5.49 -8.61 6.45
N TYR A 32 4.74 -9.55 7.03
CA TYR A 32 3.29 -9.54 6.98
C TYR A 32 2.70 -8.32 7.69
N ALA A 33 3.14 -8.04 8.93
CA ALA A 33 2.67 -6.92 9.72
C ALA A 33 2.96 -5.57 9.03
N GLN A 34 4.18 -5.39 8.52
CA GLN A 34 4.57 -4.21 7.76
C GLN A 34 3.69 -4.03 6.51
N MET A 35 3.39 -5.12 5.80
CA MET A 35 2.58 -5.05 4.59
C MET A 35 1.13 -4.68 4.89
N VAL A 36 0.52 -5.33 5.89
CA VAL A 36 -0.85 -5.03 6.32
C VAL A 36 -0.96 -3.57 6.74
N LEU A 37 0.02 -3.07 7.50
CA LEU A 37 0.05 -1.68 7.93
C LEU A 37 0.15 -0.71 6.75
N GLU A 38 1.10 -0.92 5.84
CA GLU A 38 1.29 -0.04 4.67
C GLU A 38 0.06 -0.02 3.75
N VAL A 39 -0.58 -1.17 3.53
CA VAL A 39 -1.83 -1.25 2.76
C VAL A 39 -2.96 -0.50 3.45
N ALA A 40 -3.11 -0.67 4.76
CA ALA A 40 -4.13 0.03 5.54
C ALA A 40 -3.92 1.55 5.51
N ILE A 41 -2.68 2.01 5.67
CA ILE A 41 -2.31 3.43 5.58
C ILE A 41 -2.67 3.99 4.20
N TYR A 42 -2.26 3.31 3.14
CA TYR A 42 -2.56 3.76 1.77
C TYR A 42 -4.07 3.84 1.51
N GLN A 43 -4.83 2.80 1.87
CA GLN A 43 -6.28 2.78 1.67
C GLN A 43 -6.98 3.88 2.47
N PHE A 44 -6.57 4.08 3.73
CA PHE A 44 -7.13 5.14 4.57
C PHE A 44 -6.84 6.52 3.99
N GLN A 45 -5.58 6.81 3.66
CA GLN A 45 -5.19 8.10 3.09
C GLN A 45 -5.90 8.37 1.76
N LYS A 46 -5.98 7.36 0.90
CA LYS A 46 -6.64 7.46 -0.41
C LYS A 46 -8.13 7.77 -0.25
N SER A 47 -8.82 7.00 0.60
CA SER A 47 -10.25 7.17 0.84
C SER A 47 -10.56 8.53 1.46
N THR A 48 -9.75 8.97 2.43
CA THR A 48 -9.93 10.28 3.08
C THR A 48 -9.77 11.42 2.08
N VAL A 49 -8.71 11.41 1.26
CA VAL A 49 -8.52 12.47 0.26
C VAL A 49 -9.63 12.45 -0.81
N GLN A 50 -10.13 11.27 -1.20
CA GLN A 50 -11.28 11.18 -2.12
C GLN A 50 -12.54 11.81 -1.52
N LEU A 51 -12.84 11.54 -0.25
CA LEU A 51 -13.97 12.16 0.44
C LEU A 51 -13.81 13.69 0.54
N GLU A 52 -12.61 14.17 0.85
CA GLU A 52 -12.30 15.61 0.87
C GLU A 52 -12.50 16.24 -0.53
N ILE A 53 -12.09 15.55 -1.60
CA ILE A 53 -12.29 16.00 -2.99
C ILE A 53 -13.78 16.12 -3.31
N ASP A 54 -14.56 15.10 -2.97
CA ASP A 54 -16.01 15.08 -3.21
C ASP A 54 -16.70 16.24 -2.46
N ALA A 55 -16.30 16.51 -1.22
CA ALA A 55 -16.79 17.66 -0.46
C ALA A 55 -16.43 19.00 -1.12
N ALA A 56 -15.17 19.17 -1.56
CA ALA A 56 -14.73 20.39 -2.22
C ALA A 56 -15.48 20.66 -3.54
N LEU A 57 -15.85 19.59 -4.27
CA LEU A 57 -16.68 19.68 -5.47
C LEU A 57 -18.10 20.15 -5.15
N ILE A 58 -18.72 19.62 -4.10
CA ILE A 58 -20.05 20.03 -3.64
C ILE A 58 -20.07 21.51 -3.22
N GLU A 59 -19.02 21.96 -2.54
CA GLU A 59 -18.86 23.35 -2.09
C GLU A 59 -18.47 24.31 -3.23
N GLY A 60 -18.10 23.79 -4.40
CA GLY A 60 -17.65 24.60 -5.54
C GLY A 60 -16.30 25.28 -5.33
N ASN A 61 -15.51 24.83 -4.35
CA ASN A 61 -14.23 25.43 -4.00
C ASN A 61 -13.09 24.90 -4.87
N LYS A 62 -12.85 25.58 -6.00
CA LYS A 62 -11.85 25.16 -7.00
C LYS A 62 -10.40 25.11 -6.48
N GLU A 63 -10.00 26.07 -5.64
CA GLU A 63 -8.63 26.12 -5.11
C GLU A 63 -8.38 24.95 -4.14
N HIS A 64 -9.36 24.69 -3.26
CA HIS A 64 -9.28 23.57 -2.35
C HIS A 64 -9.29 22.23 -3.10
N PHE A 65 -10.17 22.07 -4.08
CA PHE A 65 -10.21 20.91 -4.96
C PHE A 65 -8.86 20.66 -5.66
N ALA A 66 -8.25 21.69 -6.25
CA ALA A 66 -6.97 21.56 -6.95
C ALA A 66 -5.85 21.08 -6.00
N THR A 67 -5.83 21.60 -4.78
CA THR A 67 -4.87 21.19 -3.73
C THR A 67 -5.07 19.72 -3.34
N LEU A 68 -6.32 19.28 -3.17
CA LEU A 68 -6.64 17.91 -2.81
C LEU A 68 -6.34 16.92 -3.94
N VAL A 69 -6.60 17.30 -5.20
CA VAL A 69 -6.22 16.49 -6.37
C VAL A 69 -4.71 16.34 -6.47
N ALA A 70 -3.93 17.39 -6.20
CA ALA A 70 -2.48 17.30 -6.16
C ALA A 70 -2.02 16.29 -5.08
N LYS A 71 -2.58 16.40 -3.86
CA LYS A 71 -2.32 15.46 -2.75
C LYS A 71 -2.69 14.01 -3.11
N TYR A 72 -3.82 13.81 -3.78
CA TYR A 72 -4.23 12.50 -4.27
C TYR A 72 -3.24 11.93 -5.28
N ASN A 73 -2.83 12.73 -6.26
CA ASN A 73 -1.88 12.32 -7.29
C ASN A 73 -0.50 12.02 -6.71
N GLU A 74 -0.05 12.79 -5.72
CA GLU A 74 1.18 12.50 -4.98
C GLU A 74 1.09 11.17 -4.23
N LEU A 75 -0.04 10.90 -3.58
CA LEU A 75 -0.28 9.64 -2.90
C LEU A 75 -0.25 8.46 -3.88
N VAL A 76 -0.97 8.54 -4.99
CA VAL A 76 -0.96 7.49 -6.03
C VAL A 76 0.45 7.30 -6.59
N LYS A 77 1.16 8.39 -6.90
CA LYS A 77 2.54 8.35 -7.40
C LYS A 77 3.51 7.72 -6.40
N LYS A 78 3.36 8.01 -5.10
CA LYS A 78 4.19 7.43 -4.03
C LYS A 78 4.06 5.91 -4.01
N TYR A 79 2.85 5.39 -4.21
CA TYR A 79 2.56 3.95 -4.17
C TYR A 79 2.56 3.28 -5.56
N GLN A 80 2.81 4.03 -6.64
CA GLN A 80 2.81 3.55 -8.03
C GLN A 80 3.80 2.40 -8.28
N LYS A 81 4.97 2.44 -7.63
CA LYS A 81 5.98 1.37 -7.75
C LYS A 81 5.67 0.14 -6.89
N GLY A 82 4.62 0.22 -6.08
CA GLY A 82 4.27 -0.75 -5.07
C GLY A 82 4.97 -0.49 -3.73
N ILE A 83 4.56 -1.25 -2.72
CA ILE A 83 5.21 -1.30 -1.41
C ILE A 83 6.37 -2.27 -1.49
N HIS A 84 7.59 -1.78 -1.27
CA HIS A 84 8.80 -2.59 -1.20
C HIS A 84 9.21 -2.77 0.27
N LEU A 85 9.20 -4.01 0.76
CA LEU A 85 9.60 -4.36 2.12
C LEU A 85 10.84 -5.23 2.10
N THR A 86 11.73 -5.02 3.06
CA THR A 86 12.93 -5.83 3.24
C THR A 86 13.14 -6.16 4.71
N GLU A 87 13.35 -7.43 5.02
CA GLU A 87 13.56 -7.92 6.39
C GLU A 87 14.62 -9.02 6.37
N GLN A 88 15.72 -8.86 7.12
CA GLN A 88 16.81 -9.86 7.23
C GLN A 88 17.29 -10.46 5.88
N GLY A 89 17.39 -9.60 4.86
CA GLY A 89 17.80 -9.98 3.50
C GLY A 89 16.68 -10.48 2.60
N PHE A 90 15.48 -10.74 3.15
CA PHE A 90 14.31 -11.13 2.38
C PHE A 90 13.56 -9.91 1.86
N LYS A 91 13.28 -9.90 0.56
CA LYS A 91 12.56 -8.81 -0.12
C LYS A 91 11.17 -9.25 -0.57
N TYR A 92 10.21 -8.37 -0.38
CA TYR A 92 8.86 -8.50 -0.88
C TYR A 92 8.41 -7.22 -1.57
N THR A 93 7.65 -7.34 -2.65
CA THR A 93 7.05 -6.19 -3.33
C THR A 93 5.57 -6.46 -3.57
N LEU A 94 4.72 -5.61 -3.00
CA LEU A 94 3.30 -5.58 -3.31
C LEU A 94 3.05 -4.52 -4.37
N LYS A 95 2.50 -4.89 -5.53
CA LYS A 95 1.99 -3.91 -6.49
C LYS A 95 0.50 -3.73 -6.25
N PHE A 96 0.04 -2.48 -6.35
CA PHE A 96 -1.38 -2.18 -6.38
C PHE A 96 -1.82 -2.24 -7.83
N ASP A 97 -2.72 -3.17 -8.16
CA ASP A 97 -3.44 -3.14 -9.43
C ASP A 97 -4.51 -2.05 -9.30
N GLU A 98 -4.23 -0.85 -9.80
CA GLU A 98 -5.26 0.17 -10.00
C GLU A 98 -6.03 -0.11 -11.28
#